data_AF-A0A239EA05-F1
#
_entry.id   AF-A0A239EA05-F1
#
_cell.length_a   1.000
_cell.length_b   1.000
_cell.length_c   1.000
_cell.angle_alpha   90.00
_cell.angle_beta   90.00
_cell.angle_gamma   90.00
#
_symmetry.space_group_name_H-M   'P 1'
#
loop_
_entity.id
_entity.type
_entity.pdbx_description
1 polymer ?
#
loop_
_entity_poly.entity_id
_entity_poly.type
_entity_poly.pdbx_seq_one_letter_code
_entity_poly.pdbx_strand_id
1 'polypeptide(L)'
;MTIDVIDLRDFYSRRLGIVARRLINRGIQAHWPDAEGQRVLGLGYPTPYLGLFRENSERCIAFMPAAQGVLKWPTAKPALATLVDEFSLPLPDAAVDRIILVHALEMSDDPEGLLREVWRVLAPSGRLMAVIPNRRGVWTRTDSTPFGHGRPYSRSQITQLLRQTWFTPTAWSEALFMPPVGMGWFLRSAMAWERIGAALSMPFAGVHIVEATKQVYRAIPAKRERTRLIPALQPVLVPTSGMRRDDETDHLGEAEPHSR
;
A
#
# COMPACT_ATOMS: atom_id res chain seq x y z
N MET A 1 -5.55 20.61 -12.24
CA MET A 1 -4.89 21.74 -11.55
C MET A 1 -4.56 21.24 -10.17
N THR A 2 -3.29 21.23 -9.80
CA THR A 2 -2.83 20.75 -8.48
C THR A 2 -3.26 21.76 -7.43
N ILE A 3 -3.75 21.28 -6.28
CA ILE A 3 -4.17 22.16 -5.18
C ILE A 3 -2.93 22.75 -4.50
N ASP A 4 -2.94 24.06 -4.25
CA ASP A 4 -1.84 24.74 -3.54
C ASP A 4 -1.87 24.38 -2.04
N VAL A 5 -0.70 24.28 -1.43
CA VAL A 5 -0.51 24.11 0.01
C VAL A 5 -1.23 25.19 0.84
N ILE A 6 -1.42 26.40 0.31
CA ILE A 6 -2.19 27.48 0.94
C ILE A 6 -3.67 27.11 1.03
N ASP A 7 -4.27 26.61 -0.06
CA ASP A 7 -5.67 26.19 -0.09
C ASP A 7 -5.92 25.00 0.85
N LEU A 8 -4.98 24.06 0.89
CA LEU A 8 -4.99 22.93 1.82
C LEU A 8 -4.98 23.43 3.28
N ARG A 9 -4.06 24.33 3.63
CA ARG A 9 -3.98 24.94 4.97
C ARG A 9 -5.28 25.65 5.34
N ASP A 10 -5.79 26.46 4.43
CA ASP A 10 -6.99 27.24 4.64
C ASP A 10 -8.20 26.33 4.85
N PHE A 11 -8.34 25.22 4.10
CA PHE A 11 -9.36 24.22 4.36
C PHE A 11 -9.22 23.58 5.77
N TYR A 12 -8.02 23.09 6.11
CA TYR A 12 -7.78 22.38 7.38
C TYR A 12 -7.86 23.27 8.63
N SER A 13 -7.81 24.60 8.46
CA SER A 13 -8.05 25.58 9.53
C SER A 13 -9.53 25.91 9.77
N ARG A 14 -10.41 25.65 8.78
CA ARG A 14 -11.86 25.88 8.91
C ARG A 14 -12.53 24.78 9.73
N ARG A 15 -13.74 25.07 10.26
CA ARG A 15 -14.52 24.12 11.08
C ARG A 15 -14.72 22.76 10.40
N LEU A 16 -15.05 22.75 9.11
CA LEU A 16 -15.24 21.51 8.34
C LEU A 16 -13.94 20.70 8.25
N GLY A 17 -12.81 21.36 7.98
CA GLY A 17 -11.50 20.72 7.92
C GLY A 17 -11.03 20.18 9.27
N ILE A 18 -11.34 20.87 10.38
CA ILE A 18 -11.05 20.37 11.75
C ILE A 18 -11.81 19.06 12.02
N VAL A 19 -13.10 19.00 11.64
CA VAL A 19 -13.89 17.77 11.77
C VAL A 19 -13.36 16.68 10.85
N ALA A 20 -13.09 16.98 9.58
CA ALA A 20 -12.54 16.00 8.64
C ALA A 20 -11.22 15.41 9.13
N ARG A 21 -10.30 16.25 9.61
CA ARG A 21 -9.04 15.84 10.24
C ARG A 21 -9.29 14.89 11.41
N ARG A 22 -10.23 15.20 12.31
CA ARG A 22 -10.53 14.37 13.47
C ARG A 22 -11.04 12.98 13.07
N LEU A 23 -11.93 12.92 12.08
CA LEU A 23 -12.52 11.66 11.60
C LEU A 23 -11.47 10.78 10.92
N ILE A 24 -10.66 11.36 10.05
CA ILE A 24 -9.55 10.65 9.39
C ILE A 24 -8.49 10.22 10.42
N ASN A 25 -8.12 11.07 11.39
CA ASN A 25 -7.20 10.71 12.48
C ASN A 25 -7.65 9.46 13.23
N ARG A 26 -8.96 9.31 13.50
CA ARG A 26 -9.50 8.11 14.15
C ARG A 26 -9.30 6.87 13.29
N GLY A 27 -9.52 6.99 11.97
CA GLY A 27 -9.27 5.90 11.03
C GLY A 27 -7.79 5.51 10.97
N ILE A 28 -6.88 6.50 10.95
CA ILE A 28 -5.43 6.29 10.97
C ILE A 28 -5.00 5.58 12.26
N GLN A 29 -5.42 6.08 13.43
CA GLN A 29 -5.08 5.50 14.73
C GLN A 29 -5.61 4.07 14.92
N ALA A 30 -6.73 3.72 14.28
CA ALA A 30 -7.26 2.37 14.33
C ALA A 30 -6.35 1.35 13.65
N HIS A 31 -5.55 1.77 12.66
CA HIS A 31 -4.54 0.93 12.02
C HIS A 31 -3.19 1.04 12.73
N TRP A 32 -2.73 2.27 12.99
CA TRP A 32 -1.45 2.55 13.64
C TRP A 32 -1.66 3.26 14.98
N PRO A 33 -1.78 2.51 16.09
CA PRO A 33 -2.02 3.10 17.41
C PRO A 33 -0.81 3.88 17.94
N ASP A 34 0.41 3.45 17.58
CA ASP A 34 1.68 4.10 17.90
C ASP A 34 2.67 3.95 16.73
N ALA A 35 3.85 4.58 16.89
CA ALA A 35 4.97 4.45 15.98
C ALA A 35 6.31 4.42 16.75
N GLU A 36 6.31 3.78 17.93
CA GLU A 36 7.47 3.82 18.84
C GLU A 36 8.71 3.22 18.18
N GLY A 37 9.82 3.96 18.25
CA GLY A 37 11.09 3.58 17.62
C GLY A 37 11.08 3.53 16.09
N GLN A 38 10.01 3.97 15.43
CA GLN A 38 9.89 3.94 13.96
C GLN A 38 10.26 5.28 13.33
N ARG A 39 10.79 5.25 12.11
CA ARG A 39 10.99 6.43 11.26
C ARG A 39 9.75 6.64 10.40
N VAL A 40 9.01 7.71 10.68
CA VAL A 40 7.74 8.04 10.05
C VAL A 40 7.94 9.16 9.03
N LEU A 41 7.52 8.91 7.79
CA LEU A 41 7.50 9.88 6.72
C LEU A 41 6.04 10.15 6.31
N GLY A 42 5.67 11.42 6.17
CA GLY A 42 4.47 11.80 5.43
C GLY A 42 4.85 12.35 4.05
N LEU A 43 4.03 12.07 3.03
CA LEU A 43 4.18 12.61 1.68
C LEU A 43 2.86 13.22 1.18
N GLY A 44 2.95 14.38 0.52
CA GLY A 44 1.79 15.16 0.05
C GLY A 44 1.44 16.31 1.00
N TYR A 45 0.27 16.26 1.64
CA TYR A 45 -0.14 17.16 2.72
C TYR A 45 -0.39 16.42 4.05
N PRO A 46 0.66 15.87 4.69
CA PRO A 46 0.52 14.94 5.81
C PRO A 46 0.44 15.63 7.19
N THR A 47 0.73 16.93 7.27
CA THR A 47 0.88 17.68 8.54
C THR A 47 -0.33 17.67 9.47
N PRO A 48 -1.60 17.53 9.01
CA PRO A 48 -2.73 17.37 9.92
C PRO A 48 -2.71 16.05 10.71
N TYR A 49 -1.95 15.05 10.23
CA TYR A 49 -1.98 13.66 10.70
C TYR A 49 -0.68 13.24 11.38
N LEU A 50 0.48 13.77 10.95
CA LEU A 50 1.79 13.43 11.55
C LEU A 50 1.93 13.84 13.01
N GLY A 51 1.12 14.78 13.49
CA GLY A 51 1.07 15.14 14.91
C GLY A 51 0.75 13.97 15.84
N LEU A 52 0.11 12.91 15.34
CA LEU A 52 -0.17 11.67 16.08
C LEU A 52 1.08 10.90 16.48
N PHE A 53 2.12 10.94 15.64
CA PHE A 53 3.32 10.10 15.79
C PHE A 53 4.55 10.88 16.24
N ARG A 54 4.54 12.21 16.09
CA ARG A 54 5.73 13.08 16.28
C ARG A 54 6.42 12.92 17.63
N GLU A 55 5.68 12.70 18.73
CA GLU A 55 6.26 12.58 20.08
C GLU A 55 6.66 11.14 20.45
N ASN A 56 6.18 10.14 19.72
CA ASN A 56 6.43 8.72 20.00
C ASN A 56 7.04 7.99 18.79
N SER A 57 7.90 8.66 18.02
CA SER A 57 8.62 8.06 16.89
C SER A 57 10.10 8.43 17.00
N GLU A 58 10.98 7.63 16.40
CA GLU A 58 12.41 7.97 16.35
C GLU A 58 12.61 9.26 15.55
N ARG A 59 11.93 9.36 14.40
CA ARG A 59 11.92 10.52 13.50
C ARG A 59 10.55 10.66 12.85
N CYS A 60 10.10 11.89 12.67
CA CYS A 60 8.84 12.21 11.99
C CYS A 60 9.06 13.39 11.04
N ILE A 61 8.97 13.16 9.74
CA ILE A 61 9.30 14.16 8.70
C ILE A 61 8.14 14.27 7.71
N ALA A 62 7.88 15.47 7.21
CA ALA A 62 6.89 15.76 6.18
C ALA A 62 7.57 16.16 4.86
N PHE A 63 7.37 15.38 3.82
CA PHE A 63 7.77 15.70 2.46
C PHE A 63 6.55 16.23 1.70
N MET A 64 6.72 17.39 1.07
CA MET A 64 5.66 18.02 0.28
C MET A 64 6.14 18.15 -1.17
N PRO A 65 5.35 17.66 -2.15
CA PRO A 65 5.66 17.81 -3.57
C PRO A 65 5.94 19.25 -3.97
N ALA A 66 6.93 19.45 -4.84
CA ALA A 66 7.32 20.78 -5.32
C ALA A 66 6.15 21.56 -5.94
N ALA A 67 5.31 20.87 -6.72
CA ALA A 67 4.13 21.45 -7.37
C ALA A 67 3.02 21.87 -6.38
N GLN A 68 2.96 21.24 -5.20
CA GLN A 68 2.00 21.60 -4.15
C GLN A 68 2.51 22.78 -3.30
N GLY A 69 3.82 22.84 -3.06
CA GLY A 69 4.46 23.79 -2.15
C GLY A 69 4.62 23.24 -0.73
N VAL A 70 5.37 23.96 0.11
CA VAL A 70 5.72 23.54 1.48
C VAL A 70 5.30 24.55 2.54
N LEU A 71 4.87 24.05 3.71
CA LEU A 71 4.64 24.87 4.90
C LEU A 71 5.60 24.47 6.02
N LYS A 72 6.03 25.48 6.80
CA LYS A 72 6.75 25.24 8.04
C LYS A 72 5.88 24.38 8.98
N TRP A 73 6.37 23.20 9.30
CA TRP A 73 5.76 22.32 10.28
C TRP A 73 6.86 21.63 11.10
N PRO A 74 6.68 21.45 12.42
CA PRO A 74 5.66 22.08 13.27
C PRO A 74 5.86 23.60 13.38
N THR A 75 4.78 24.37 13.56
CA THR A 75 4.82 25.84 13.55
C THR A 75 5.75 26.43 14.63
N ALA A 76 5.75 25.83 15.82
CA ALA A 76 6.41 26.35 17.02
C ALA A 76 7.69 25.59 17.44
N LYS A 77 8.19 24.65 16.62
CA LYS A 77 9.47 23.95 16.85
C LYS A 77 10.34 24.03 15.58
N PRO A 78 11.58 23.51 15.56
CA PRO A 78 12.37 23.41 14.33
C PRO A 78 11.60 22.71 13.22
N ALA A 79 11.82 23.14 11.98
CA ALA A 79 11.09 22.61 10.84
C ALA A 79 11.48 21.15 10.58
N LEU A 80 10.47 20.32 10.41
CA LEU A 80 10.52 18.91 10.04
C LEU A 80 9.80 18.67 8.71
N ALA A 81 9.61 19.74 7.93
CA ALA A 81 8.98 19.69 6.62
C ALA A 81 9.94 20.21 5.55
N THR A 82 9.97 19.55 4.40
CA THR A 82 10.77 20.00 3.24
C THR A 82 10.01 19.77 1.94
N LEU A 83 10.34 20.61 0.97
CA LEU A 83 9.91 20.46 -0.41
C LEU A 83 10.77 19.37 -1.08
N VAL A 84 10.14 18.51 -1.87
CA VAL A 84 10.80 17.40 -2.58
C VAL A 84 10.24 17.23 -3.99
N ASP A 85 11.02 16.56 -4.83
CA ASP A 85 10.49 15.83 -5.98
C ASP A 85 9.93 14.49 -5.49
N GLU A 86 8.62 14.27 -5.65
CA GLU A 86 7.93 13.06 -5.22
C GLU A 86 8.36 11.78 -5.97
N PHE A 87 9.04 11.92 -7.11
CA PHE A 87 9.56 10.80 -7.89
C PHE A 87 11.04 10.51 -7.61
N SER A 88 11.70 11.35 -6.82
CA SER A 88 13.11 11.22 -6.43
C SER A 88 13.35 11.77 -5.02
N LEU A 89 12.81 11.08 -4.03
CA LEU A 89 12.91 11.44 -2.62
C LEU A 89 14.38 11.45 -2.16
N PRO A 90 14.79 12.45 -1.36
CA PRO A 90 16.17 12.61 -0.89
C PRO A 90 16.48 11.68 0.30
N LEU A 91 16.18 10.40 0.15
CA LEU A 91 16.41 9.34 1.15
C LEU A 91 17.05 8.13 0.49
N PRO A 92 17.93 7.40 1.20
CA PRO A 92 18.43 6.13 0.70
C PRO A 92 17.32 5.07 0.67
N ASP A 93 17.62 3.95 0.03
CA ASP A 93 16.73 2.79 0.01
C ASP A 93 16.48 2.29 1.44
N ALA A 94 15.25 1.82 1.71
CA ALA A 94 14.86 1.27 3.02
C ALA A 94 15.11 2.20 4.24
N ALA A 95 15.08 3.52 4.04
CA ALA A 95 15.31 4.54 5.05
C ALA A 95 14.16 4.78 6.04
N VAL A 96 12.93 4.32 5.76
CA VAL A 96 11.75 4.64 6.58
C VAL A 96 10.88 3.42 6.84
N ASP A 97 10.21 3.39 7.99
CA ASP A 97 9.45 2.22 8.47
C ASP A 97 7.93 2.39 8.31
N ARG A 98 7.48 3.66 8.26
CA ARG A 98 6.08 4.05 8.06
C ARG A 98 5.99 5.22 7.09
N ILE A 99 5.14 5.10 6.07
CA ILE A 99 4.85 6.19 5.13
C ILE A 99 3.36 6.49 5.12
N ILE A 100 2.97 7.75 5.28
CA ILE A 100 1.58 8.21 5.16
C ILE A 100 1.44 9.10 3.93
N LEU A 101 0.60 8.70 2.98
CA LEU A 101 0.24 9.48 1.80
C LEU A 101 -1.10 10.17 2.03
N VAL A 102 -1.14 11.49 1.85
CA VAL A 102 -2.37 12.30 1.96
C VAL A 102 -2.32 13.39 0.92
N HIS A 103 -3.37 13.57 0.10
CA HIS A 103 -3.36 14.57 -0.99
C HIS A 103 -2.15 14.40 -1.91
N ALA A 104 -1.76 13.14 -2.17
CA ALA A 104 -0.55 12.78 -2.90
C ALA A 104 -0.89 11.95 -4.14
N LEU A 105 -1.51 10.79 -3.97
CA LEU A 105 -1.82 9.89 -5.08
C LEU A 105 -2.85 10.47 -6.06
N GLU A 106 -3.88 11.12 -5.53
CA GLU A 106 -4.91 11.80 -6.31
C GLU A 106 -4.38 13.04 -7.05
N MET A 107 -3.31 13.64 -6.55
CA MET A 107 -2.68 14.83 -7.13
C MET A 107 -1.52 14.50 -8.07
N SER A 108 -1.01 13.26 -8.04
CA SER A 108 0.15 12.86 -8.83
C SER A 108 -0.21 12.62 -10.29
N ASP A 109 0.63 13.14 -11.19
CA ASP A 109 0.54 12.87 -12.61
C ASP A 109 1.05 11.47 -12.98
N ASP A 110 2.02 10.93 -12.21
CA ASP A 110 2.54 9.56 -12.32
C ASP A 110 2.42 8.81 -10.98
N PRO A 111 1.21 8.34 -10.61
CA PRO A 111 1.00 7.63 -9.36
C PRO A 111 1.78 6.31 -9.26
N GLU A 112 2.14 5.69 -10.39
CA GLU A 112 2.99 4.50 -10.40
C GLU A 112 4.43 4.84 -10.03
N GLY A 113 4.99 5.89 -10.64
CA GLY A 113 6.32 6.42 -10.32
C GLY A 113 6.42 6.83 -8.85
N LEU A 114 5.44 7.58 -8.34
CA LEU A 114 5.37 7.96 -6.92
C LEU A 114 5.41 6.73 -6.01
N LEU A 115 4.58 5.72 -6.29
CA LEU A 115 4.56 4.51 -5.46
C LEU A 115 5.83 3.67 -5.58
N ARG A 116 6.49 3.62 -6.74
CA ARG A 116 7.81 2.97 -6.88
C ARG A 116 8.85 3.68 -6.02
N GLU A 117 8.82 4.99 -5.97
CA GLU A 117 9.74 5.77 -5.15
C GLU A 117 9.46 5.59 -3.64
N VAL A 118 8.18 5.60 -3.25
CA VAL A 118 7.74 5.20 -1.90
C VAL A 118 8.20 3.78 -1.56
N TRP A 119 8.09 2.83 -2.50
CA TRP A 119 8.56 1.45 -2.32
C TRP A 119 10.06 1.41 -2.09
N ARG A 120 10.85 2.18 -2.84
CA ARG A 120 12.31 2.24 -2.73
C ARG A 120 12.75 2.65 -1.31
N VAL A 121 12.21 3.75 -0.80
CA VAL A 121 12.61 4.29 0.52
C VAL A 121 11.99 3.52 1.69
N LEU A 122 10.89 2.79 1.49
CA LEU A 122 10.27 1.99 2.54
C LEU A 122 11.10 0.74 2.88
N ALA A 123 11.30 0.49 4.17
CA ALA A 123 11.98 -0.69 4.67
C ALA A 123 11.25 -1.99 4.26
N PRO A 124 11.95 -3.15 4.18
CA PRO A 124 11.35 -4.43 3.85
C PRO A 124 10.11 -4.82 4.68
N SER A 125 10.12 -4.51 5.98
CA SER A 125 9.00 -4.72 6.92
C SER A 125 8.13 -3.47 7.11
N GLY A 126 8.40 -2.41 6.35
CA GLY A 126 7.71 -1.14 6.46
C GLY A 126 6.26 -1.21 5.97
N ARG A 127 5.46 -0.24 6.43
CA ARG A 127 4.05 -0.12 6.05
C ARG A 127 3.77 1.24 5.41
N LEU A 128 2.95 1.19 4.36
CA LEU A 128 2.37 2.33 3.70
C LEU A 128 0.93 2.49 4.20
N MET A 129 0.53 3.72 4.48
CA MET A 129 -0.86 4.09 4.64
C MET A 129 -1.20 5.20 3.64
N ALA A 130 -2.28 5.04 2.89
CA ALA A 130 -2.74 6.07 1.97
C ALA A 130 -4.18 6.48 2.29
N VAL A 131 -4.40 7.79 2.41
CA VAL A 131 -5.71 8.42 2.53
C VAL A 131 -6.08 8.97 1.16
N ILE A 132 -7.11 8.40 0.53
CA ILE A 132 -7.43 8.64 -0.88
C ILE A 132 -8.91 8.99 -1.02
N PRO A 133 -9.27 10.05 -1.77
CA PRO A 133 -10.66 10.38 -2.07
C PRO A 133 -11.39 9.21 -2.75
N ASN A 134 -12.54 8.83 -2.18
CA ASN A 134 -13.38 7.77 -2.72
C ASN A 134 -14.24 8.31 -3.85
N ARG A 135 -14.06 7.78 -5.07
CA ARG A 135 -14.83 8.20 -6.28
C ARG A 135 -16.35 8.16 -6.12
N ARG A 136 -16.86 7.30 -5.24
CA ARG A 136 -18.32 7.21 -4.97
C ARG A 136 -18.78 8.14 -3.83
N GLY A 137 -17.83 8.71 -3.10
CA GLY A 137 -18.07 9.57 -1.93
C GLY A 137 -18.58 10.96 -2.31
N VAL A 138 -19.45 11.52 -1.48
CA VAL A 138 -20.07 12.84 -1.72
C VAL A 138 -19.05 13.97 -1.71
N TRP A 139 -17.95 13.81 -0.97
CA TRP A 139 -16.85 14.77 -0.89
C TRP A 139 -16.16 15.02 -2.25
N THR A 140 -16.10 14.00 -3.10
CA THR A 140 -15.51 14.12 -4.46
C THR A 140 -16.37 14.92 -5.42
N ARG A 141 -17.63 15.24 -5.05
CA ARG A 141 -18.56 16.02 -5.87
C ARG A 141 -18.54 17.51 -5.53
N THR A 142 -17.63 17.92 -4.65
CA THR A 142 -17.59 19.27 -4.11
C THR A 142 -16.20 19.87 -4.24
N ASP A 143 -16.04 20.78 -5.20
CA ASP A 143 -14.77 21.45 -5.49
C ASP A 143 -14.34 22.44 -4.39
N SER A 144 -15.22 22.74 -3.43
CA SER A 144 -14.90 23.58 -2.26
C SER A 144 -14.10 22.84 -1.18
N THR A 145 -13.82 21.55 -1.37
CA THR A 145 -13.01 20.72 -0.46
C THR A 145 -11.83 20.12 -1.21
N PRO A 146 -10.67 19.89 -0.57
CA PRO A 146 -9.51 19.33 -1.25
C PRO A 146 -9.78 17.91 -1.79
N PHE A 147 -10.72 17.18 -1.21
CA PHE A 147 -11.12 15.84 -1.66
C PHE A 147 -11.92 15.83 -2.97
N GLY A 148 -12.39 16.99 -3.44
CA GLY A 148 -12.99 17.17 -4.77
C GLY A 148 -11.97 17.35 -5.90
N HIS A 149 -10.70 17.58 -5.56
CA HIS A 149 -9.64 17.86 -6.53
C HIS A 149 -8.84 16.59 -6.87
N GLY A 150 -8.18 16.63 -8.02
CA GLY A 150 -7.36 15.52 -8.51
C GLY A 150 -8.18 14.34 -9.03
N ARG A 151 -7.58 13.15 -9.03
CA ARG A 151 -8.19 11.92 -9.53
C ARG A 151 -8.72 11.09 -8.36
N PRO A 152 -10.04 11.02 -8.13
CA PRO A 152 -10.57 10.16 -7.10
C PRO A 152 -10.51 8.69 -7.55
N TYR A 153 -10.35 7.77 -6.61
CA TYR A 153 -10.17 6.36 -6.91
C TYR A 153 -11.31 5.49 -6.35
N SER A 154 -11.56 4.36 -7.00
CA SER A 154 -12.26 3.25 -6.36
C SER A 154 -11.29 2.34 -5.62
N ARG A 155 -11.79 1.58 -4.65
CA ARG A 155 -11.05 0.51 -3.97
C ARG A 155 -10.34 -0.47 -4.93
N SER A 156 -11.00 -0.84 -6.03
CA SER A 156 -10.41 -1.74 -7.04
C SER A 156 -9.23 -1.12 -7.77
N GLN A 157 -9.31 0.17 -8.12
CA GLN A 157 -8.22 0.88 -8.79
C GLN A 157 -7.00 1.04 -7.88
N ILE A 158 -7.21 1.41 -6.61
CA ILE A 158 -6.12 1.50 -5.62
C ILE A 158 -5.48 0.12 -5.42
N THR A 159 -6.29 -0.94 -5.31
CA THR A 159 -5.78 -2.31 -5.16
C THR A 159 -4.92 -2.72 -6.35
N GLN A 160 -5.37 -2.40 -7.57
CA GLN A 160 -4.61 -2.69 -8.78
C GLN A 160 -3.30 -1.90 -8.83
N LEU A 161 -3.37 -0.59 -8.55
CA LEU A 161 -2.22 0.30 -8.53
C LEU A 161 -1.16 -0.18 -7.53
N LEU A 162 -1.56 -0.46 -6.27
CA LEU A 162 -0.67 -0.99 -5.25
C LEU A 162 0.00 -2.30 -5.70
N ARG A 163 -0.74 -3.22 -6.31
CA ARG A 163 -0.18 -4.50 -6.80
C ARG A 163 0.81 -4.31 -7.95
N GLN A 164 0.53 -3.37 -8.86
CA GLN A 164 1.42 -3.04 -9.97
C GLN A 164 2.75 -2.45 -9.49
N THR A 165 2.73 -1.80 -8.32
CA THR A 165 3.90 -1.19 -7.68
C THR A 165 4.40 -1.99 -6.47
N TRP A 166 4.17 -3.31 -6.47
CA TRP A 166 4.73 -4.26 -5.49
C TRP A 166 4.34 -4.00 -4.02
N PHE A 167 3.11 -3.56 -3.81
CA PHE A 167 2.49 -3.50 -2.50
C PHE A 167 1.35 -4.52 -2.38
N THR A 168 1.19 -5.06 -1.17
CA THR A 168 0.00 -5.83 -0.80
C THR A 168 -0.88 -4.99 0.11
N PRO A 169 -2.13 -4.67 -0.25
CA PRO A 169 -3.04 -4.07 0.70
C PRO A 169 -3.37 -5.06 1.83
N THR A 170 -3.16 -4.66 3.09
CA THR A 170 -3.35 -5.48 4.29
C THR A 170 -4.65 -5.16 5.02
N ALA A 171 -5.03 -3.88 5.07
CA ALA A 171 -6.21 -3.43 5.79
C ALA A 171 -6.89 -2.25 5.09
N TRP A 172 -8.20 -2.11 5.31
CA TRP A 172 -9.01 -1.04 4.75
C TRP A 172 -9.91 -0.47 5.84
N SER A 173 -10.04 0.86 5.84
CA SER A 173 -11.13 1.56 6.52
C SER A 173 -11.60 2.73 5.67
N GLU A 174 -12.68 3.35 6.11
CA GLU A 174 -13.32 4.47 5.43
C GLU A 174 -13.60 5.56 6.45
N ALA A 175 -13.59 6.82 6.00
CA ALA A 175 -13.88 7.98 6.84
C ALA A 175 -14.67 9.03 6.06
N LEU A 176 -15.19 10.02 6.79
CA LEU A 176 -16.00 11.11 6.25
C LEU A 176 -17.34 10.64 5.69
N PHE A 177 -18.13 9.93 6.50
CA PHE A 177 -19.49 9.52 6.11
C PHE A 177 -20.49 10.70 6.14
N MET A 178 -20.13 11.80 6.80
CA MET A 178 -20.94 13.02 6.79
C MET A 178 -20.83 13.76 5.45
N PRO A 179 -21.89 14.43 4.96
CA PRO A 179 -21.80 15.33 3.81
C PRO A 179 -20.88 16.55 4.08
N PRO A 180 -20.25 17.13 3.03
CA PRO A 180 -19.33 18.27 3.13
C PRO A 180 -20.06 19.62 3.32
N VAL A 181 -21.00 19.69 4.26
CA VAL A 181 -21.78 20.90 4.55
C VAL A 181 -21.28 21.58 5.84
N GLY A 182 -21.00 22.88 5.75
CA GLY A 182 -20.43 23.68 6.85
C GLY A 182 -21.43 24.17 7.90
N MET A 183 -22.67 23.66 7.90
CA MET A 183 -23.73 24.20 8.75
C MET A 183 -23.50 23.84 10.23
N GLY A 184 -23.44 24.85 11.11
CA GLY A 184 -22.93 24.69 12.48
C GLY A 184 -23.69 23.69 13.37
N TRP A 185 -24.99 23.50 13.15
CA TRP A 185 -25.78 22.49 13.87
C TRP A 185 -25.50 21.07 13.38
N PHE A 186 -25.14 20.89 12.10
CA PHE A 186 -24.81 19.60 11.49
C PHE A 186 -23.41 19.11 11.92
N LEU A 187 -22.45 20.02 12.08
CA LEU A 187 -21.11 19.68 12.58
C LEU A 187 -21.13 19.20 14.05
N ARG A 188 -22.10 19.64 14.86
CA ARG A 188 -22.26 19.17 16.26
C ARG A 188 -22.69 17.71 16.32
N SER A 189 -23.44 17.23 15.33
CA SER A 189 -23.85 15.83 15.20
C SER A 189 -22.91 14.98 14.35
N ALA A 190 -21.80 15.54 13.83
CA ALA A 190 -20.86 14.85 12.95
C ALA A 190 -20.32 13.54 13.53
N MET A 191 -20.04 13.48 14.84
CA MET A 191 -19.60 12.23 15.48
C MET A 191 -20.69 11.16 15.54
N ALA A 192 -21.96 11.57 15.69
CA ALA A 192 -23.09 10.64 15.65
C ALA A 192 -23.28 10.13 14.21
N TRP A 193 -23.20 11.01 13.21
CA TRP A 193 -23.23 10.63 11.79
C TRP A 193 -22.09 9.70 11.39
N GLU A 194 -20.86 9.93 11.86
CA GLU A 194 -19.75 9.02 11.55
C GLU A 194 -19.97 7.65 12.20
N ARG A 195 -20.46 7.60 13.45
CA ARG A 195 -20.77 6.32 14.13
C ARG A 195 -21.89 5.57 13.43
N ILE A 196 -22.95 6.26 13.04
CA ILE A 196 -24.11 5.68 12.33
C ILE A 196 -23.67 5.24 10.92
N GLY A 197 -22.96 6.09 10.18
CA GLY A 197 -22.48 5.81 8.83
C GLY A 197 -21.47 4.67 8.77
N ALA A 198 -20.52 4.62 9.71
CA ALA A 198 -19.58 3.51 9.84
C ALA A 198 -20.28 2.20 10.26
N ALA A 199 -21.24 2.27 11.18
CA ALA A 199 -22.00 1.09 11.62
C ALA A 199 -22.92 0.54 10.50
N LEU A 200 -23.48 1.41 9.67
CA LEU A 200 -24.36 1.05 8.55
C LEU A 200 -23.60 0.84 7.22
N SER A 201 -22.28 1.01 7.19
CA SER A 201 -21.46 0.97 5.96
C SER A 201 -22.06 1.81 4.82
N MET A 202 -22.46 3.05 5.13
CA MET A 202 -23.15 3.89 4.14
C MET A 202 -22.25 4.15 2.91
N PRO A 203 -22.78 4.06 1.68
CA PRO A 203 -21.98 3.98 0.44
C PRO A 203 -21.29 5.30 0.03
N PHE A 204 -21.26 6.30 0.91
CA PHE A 204 -20.89 7.68 0.62
C PHE A 204 -19.64 8.17 1.37
N ALA A 205 -18.86 7.29 1.99
CA ALA A 205 -17.61 7.66 2.65
C ALA A 205 -16.75 8.54 1.75
N GLY A 206 -16.27 9.67 2.27
CA GLY A 206 -15.49 10.63 1.50
C GLY A 206 -14.10 10.13 1.13
N VAL A 207 -13.48 9.30 1.96
CA VAL A 207 -12.12 8.77 1.73
C VAL A 207 -11.99 7.30 2.07
N HIS A 208 -11.10 6.63 1.34
CA HIS A 208 -10.54 5.34 1.70
C HIS A 208 -9.24 5.56 2.49
N ILE A 209 -9.05 4.74 3.53
CA ILE A 209 -7.78 4.61 4.24
C ILE A 209 -7.32 3.19 4.02
N VAL A 210 -6.22 3.01 3.28
CA VAL A 210 -5.66 1.70 2.97
C VAL A 210 -4.29 1.58 3.62
N GLU A 211 -4.08 0.47 4.31
CA GLU A 211 -2.75 0.03 4.71
C GLU A 211 -2.22 -0.98 3.70
N ALA A 212 -0.94 -0.88 3.37
CA ALA A 212 -0.26 -1.82 2.50
C ALA A 212 1.17 -2.11 2.98
N THR A 213 1.67 -3.30 2.66
CA THR A 213 3.04 -3.74 2.97
C THR A 213 3.85 -3.92 1.69
N LYS A 214 5.16 -3.69 1.81
CA LYS A 214 6.13 -3.91 0.74
C LYS A 214 6.19 -5.40 0.37
N GLN A 215 6.05 -5.73 -0.91
CA GLN A 215 6.37 -7.06 -1.43
C GLN A 215 7.81 -7.08 -1.93
N VAL A 216 8.70 -7.77 -1.22
CA VAL A 216 10.10 -7.96 -1.63
C VAL A 216 10.27 -9.24 -2.46
N TYR A 217 9.42 -10.25 -2.20
CA TYR A 217 9.43 -11.52 -2.91
C TYR A 217 8.17 -11.66 -3.77
N ARG A 218 8.37 -11.81 -5.09
CA ARG A 218 7.31 -12.28 -5.99
C ARG A 218 7.41 -13.81 -6.04
N ALA A 219 6.46 -14.51 -5.44
CA ALA A 219 6.34 -15.94 -5.69
C ALA A 219 6.11 -16.14 -7.19
N ILE A 220 7.05 -16.79 -7.88
CA ILE A 220 6.83 -17.25 -9.25
C ILE A 220 5.69 -18.27 -9.15
N PRO A 221 4.53 -18.04 -9.79
CA PRO A 221 3.51 -19.07 -9.81
C PRO A 221 4.14 -20.26 -10.54
N ALA A 222 4.36 -21.36 -9.82
CA ALA A 222 4.68 -22.62 -10.45
C ALA A 222 3.48 -22.96 -11.34
N LYS A 223 3.60 -22.68 -12.63
CA LYS A 223 2.64 -23.10 -13.63
C LYS A 223 2.69 -24.62 -13.57
N ARG A 224 1.74 -25.23 -12.87
CA ARG A 224 1.50 -26.66 -12.92
C ARG A 224 0.98 -26.90 -14.33
N GLU A 225 1.89 -26.98 -15.30
CA GLU A 225 1.58 -27.63 -16.55
C GLU A 225 1.03 -28.99 -16.15
N ARG A 226 -0.25 -29.22 -16.45
CA ARG A 226 -0.79 -30.57 -16.43
C ARG A 226 0.10 -31.35 -17.38
N THR A 227 1.07 -32.08 -16.85
CA THR A 227 1.77 -33.13 -17.56
C THR A 227 0.66 -33.97 -18.18
N ARG A 228 0.41 -33.79 -19.49
CA ARG A 228 -0.41 -34.74 -20.23
C ARG A 228 0.35 -36.04 -20.09
N LEU A 229 -0.17 -36.93 -19.24
CA LEU A 229 0.26 -38.32 -19.21
C LEU A 229 0.04 -38.83 -20.63
N ILE A 230 1.11 -38.90 -21.42
CA ILE A 230 1.08 -39.61 -22.69
C ILE A 230 0.74 -41.05 -22.31
N PRO A 231 -0.34 -41.65 -22.83
CA PRO A 231 -0.64 -43.05 -22.56
C PRO A 231 0.58 -43.88 -22.96
N ALA A 232 1.15 -44.62 -22.01
CA ALA A 232 2.24 -45.54 -22.31
C ALA A 232 1.72 -46.55 -23.34
N LEU A 233 2.33 -46.58 -24.53
CA LEU A 233 2.08 -47.62 -25.52
C LEU A 233 2.46 -48.96 -24.87
N GLN A 234 1.49 -49.87 -24.75
CA GLN A 234 1.77 -51.21 -24.24
C GLN A 234 2.69 -51.92 -25.25
N PRO A 235 3.85 -52.44 -24.82
CA PRO A 235 4.71 -53.20 -25.72
C PRO A 235 3.98 -54.49 -26.12
N VAL A 236 3.80 -54.67 -27.43
CA VAL A 236 3.30 -55.91 -28.00
C VAL A 236 4.42 -56.95 -27.89
N LEU A 237 4.23 -57.94 -27.02
CA LEU A 237 5.12 -59.11 -26.93
C LEU A 237 4.92 -59.98 -28.16
N VAL A 238 5.95 -60.04 -29.01
CA VAL A 238 6.00 -60.99 -30.14
C VAL A 238 6.47 -62.34 -29.60
N PRO A 239 5.73 -63.45 -29.77
CA PRO A 239 6.20 -64.75 -29.30
C PRO A 239 7.37 -65.25 -30.15
N THR A 240 8.55 -65.39 -29.55
CA THR A 240 9.64 -66.17 -30.13
C THR A 240 9.43 -67.65 -29.78
N SER A 241 9.24 -68.46 -30.81
CA SER A 241 9.03 -69.90 -30.76
C SER A 241 10.24 -70.60 -30.10
N GLY A 242 9.96 -71.55 -29.21
CA GLY A 242 10.98 -72.23 -28.41
C GLY A 242 11.81 -73.24 -29.22
N MET A 243 13.08 -73.41 -28.81
CA MET A 243 13.83 -74.62 -29.13
C MET A 243 14.76 -75.03 -27.97
N ARG A 244 14.42 -76.21 -27.44
CA ARG A 244 15.12 -77.22 -26.61
C ARG A 244 16.59 -77.00 -26.17
N ARG A 245 16.77 -77.22 -24.86
CA ARG A 245 17.82 -77.94 -24.08
C ARG A 245 19.11 -78.35 -24.80
N ASP A 246 20.24 -78.19 -24.11
CA ASP A 246 20.91 -79.31 -23.43
C ASP A 246 21.83 -78.82 -22.28
N ASP A 247 21.92 -79.66 -21.25
CA ASP A 247 22.79 -79.57 -20.07
C ASP A 247 24.26 -79.69 -20.46
N GLU A 248 25.15 -78.89 -19.85
CA GLU A 248 26.42 -79.42 -19.35
C GLU A 248 27.03 -78.49 -18.30
N THR A 249 27.16 -79.05 -17.10
CA THR A 249 27.93 -78.55 -15.96
C THR A 249 29.42 -78.59 -16.27
N ASP A 250 30.17 -77.51 -16.00
CA ASP A 250 31.56 -77.69 -15.57
C ASP A 250 32.09 -76.57 -14.66
N HIS A 251 33.06 -77.00 -13.84
CA HIS A 251 33.52 -76.46 -12.58
C HIS A 251 34.50 -75.27 -12.66
N LEU A 252 34.44 -74.46 -11.58
CA LEU A 252 35.52 -73.84 -10.78
C LEU A 252 36.84 -73.41 -11.45
N GLY A 253 37.24 -72.15 -11.19
CA GLY A 253 38.62 -71.69 -11.32
C GLY A 253 38.85 -70.26 -10.80
N GLU A 254 39.22 -70.12 -9.52
CA GLU A 254 39.88 -68.94 -8.94
C GLU A 254 41.33 -68.81 -9.44
N ALA A 255 41.81 -67.58 -9.67
CA ALA A 255 43.17 -67.14 -9.30
C ALA A 255 43.43 -65.64 -9.59
N GLU A 256 43.64 -64.91 -8.49
CA GLU A 256 44.51 -63.75 -8.18
C GLU A 256 44.94 -62.63 -9.18
N PRO A 257 45.17 -61.40 -8.63
CA PRO A 257 45.68 -60.24 -9.37
C PRO A 257 47.20 -60.06 -9.25
N HIS A 258 47.84 -59.51 -10.29
CA HIS A 258 49.25 -59.09 -10.24
C HIS A 258 49.38 -57.55 -10.31
N SER A 259 49.98 -56.99 -9.27
CA SER A 259 50.53 -55.64 -9.21
C SER A 259 51.88 -55.56 -9.93
N ARG A 260 52.13 -54.45 -10.63
CA ARG A 260 53.35 -53.63 -10.53
C ARG A 260 53.16 -52.29 -11.22
#